data_AF-A0AAX4IN09-F1
#
_entry.id   AF-A0AAX4IN09-F1
#
_cell.length_a   1.000
_cell.length_b   1.000
_cell.length_c   1.000
_cell.angle_alpha   90.00
_cell.angle_beta   90.00
_cell.angle_gamma   90.00
#
_symmetry.space_group_name_H-M   'P 1'
#
loop_
_entity.id
_entity.type
_entity.pdbx_description
1 polymer ?
#
loop_
_entity_poly.entity_id
_entity_poly.type
_entity_poly.pdbx_seq_one_letter_code
_entity_poly.pdbx_strand_id
1 'polypeptide(L)'
;MSTGNKPPASLGAAPYRFTLKDLDESMWSEHPLGRTAFGMKVSGFHRWGFVIYRTTYNDDAMWERYLQVLKLSAQDCLVSLGGDVLLEQYMDCTRPFEPVPSTF
;
A
#
# COMPACT_ATOMS: atom_id res chain seq x y z
N MET A 1 -1.68 -30.46 -25.31
CA MET A 1 -1.15 -30.04 -23.99
C MET A 1 -1.47 -28.57 -23.83
N SER A 2 -2.59 -28.24 -23.17
CA SER A 2 -3.00 -26.85 -22.91
C SER A 2 -2.50 -26.44 -21.53
N THR A 3 -1.49 -25.58 -21.48
CA THR A 3 -1.10 -24.88 -20.25
C THR A 3 -2.08 -23.73 -20.04
N GLY A 4 -3.12 -23.98 -19.23
CA GLY A 4 -4.02 -22.94 -18.78
C GLY A 4 -3.26 -21.94 -17.90
N ASN A 5 -3.14 -20.70 -18.37
CA ASN A 5 -2.63 -19.60 -17.57
C ASN A 5 -3.64 -19.29 -16.47
N LYS A 6 -3.40 -19.86 -15.29
CA LYS A 6 -4.10 -19.50 -14.05
C LYS A 6 -3.75 -18.04 -13.74
N PRO A 7 -4.73 -17.15 -13.54
CA PRO A 7 -4.43 -15.80 -13.07
C PRO A 7 -3.74 -15.91 -11.70
N PRO A 8 -2.77 -15.03 -11.37
CA PRO A 8 -2.19 -15.03 -10.03
C PRO A 8 -3.36 -14.86 -9.06
N ALA A 9 -3.51 -15.87 -8.20
CA ALA A 9 -4.55 -15.88 -7.18
C ALA A 9 -4.48 -14.53 -6.47
N SER A 10 -5.63 -13.85 -6.33
CA SER A 10 -5.74 -12.79 -5.33
C SER A 10 -5.19 -13.41 -4.05
N LEU A 11 -4.03 -12.92 -3.58
CA LEU A 11 -3.37 -13.50 -2.43
C LEU A 11 -4.37 -13.36 -1.27
N GLY A 12 -5.01 -14.48 -0.93
CA GLY A 12 -5.81 -14.58 0.27
C GLY A 12 -4.88 -14.19 1.39
N ALA A 13 -5.18 -13.04 2.01
CA ALA A 13 -4.41 -12.48 3.09
C ALA A 13 -4.21 -13.56 4.16
N ALA A 14 -3.00 -14.10 4.24
CA ALA A 14 -2.58 -14.75 5.47
C ALA A 14 -2.82 -13.73 6.58
N PRO A 15 -3.42 -14.10 7.73
CA PRO A 15 -3.68 -13.13 8.78
C PRO A 15 -2.33 -12.53 9.18
N TYR A 16 -2.15 -11.23 8.89
CA TYR A 16 -0.95 -10.51 9.28
C TYR A 16 -0.72 -10.77 10.76
N ARG A 17 0.51 -11.16 11.10
CA ARG A 17 0.85 -11.57 12.48
C ARG A 17 0.67 -10.43 13.48
N PHE A 18 0.62 -9.20 12.99
CA PHE A 18 0.43 -7.97 13.75
C PHE A 18 -0.74 -7.14 13.21
N THR A 19 -1.48 -6.53 14.12
CA THR A 19 -2.49 -5.51 13.82
C THR A 19 -2.12 -4.18 14.49
N LEU A 20 -2.79 -3.09 14.10
CA LEU A 20 -2.60 -1.79 14.77
C LEU A 20 -2.89 -1.81 16.28
N LYS A 21 -3.67 -2.80 16.76
CA LYS A 21 -3.96 -2.98 18.19
C LYS A 21 -2.76 -3.51 18.96
N ASP A 22 -1.95 -4.33 18.32
CA ASP A 22 -0.75 -4.95 18.88
C ASP A 22 0.46 -4.02 18.81
N LEU A 23 0.28 -2.81 18.26
CA LEU A 23 1.32 -1.80 18.13
C LEU A 23 1.65 -1.21 19.52
N ASP A 24 2.75 -1.66 20.10
CA ASP A 24 3.40 -0.98 21.22
C ASP A 24 4.17 0.24 20.68
N GLU A 25 3.87 1.42 21.24
CA GLU A 25 4.49 2.69 20.86
C GLU A 25 6.01 2.65 21.05
N SER A 26 6.50 1.96 22.08
CA SER A 26 7.93 1.84 22.36
C SER A 26 8.67 0.91 21.39
N MET A 27 7.98 -0.09 20.84
CA MET A 27 8.56 -1.06 19.92
C MET A 27 8.68 -0.50 18.50
N TRP A 28 7.78 0.40 18.13
CA TRP A 28 7.74 1.01 16.80
C TRP A 28 8.29 2.44 16.77
N SER A 29 8.56 3.11 17.89
CA SER A 29 9.12 4.48 17.89
C SER A 29 10.45 4.58 17.18
N GLU A 30 11.29 3.54 17.30
CA GLU A 30 12.59 3.43 16.64
C GLU A 30 12.50 2.84 15.22
N HIS A 31 11.33 2.32 14.83
CA HIS A 31 11.12 1.74 13.51
C HIS A 31 11.02 2.88 12.47
N PRO A 32 11.69 2.79 11.31
CA PRO A 32 11.65 3.83 10.27
C PRO A 32 10.23 4.19 9.82
N LEU A 33 9.31 3.23 9.90
CA LEU A 33 7.89 3.37 9.55
C LEU A 33 6.95 3.50 10.76
N GLY A 34 7.50 3.66 11.96
CA GLY A 34 6.77 3.80 13.23
C GLY A 34 5.76 4.92 13.24
N ARG A 35 6.13 6.07 12.69
CA ARG A 35 5.24 7.24 12.60
C ARG A 35 4.01 6.97 11.75
N THR A 36 4.15 6.20 10.66
CA THR A 36 3.02 5.82 9.81
C THR A 36 2.08 4.89 10.56
N ALA A 37 2.61 3.83 11.19
CA ALA A 37 1.80 2.88 11.95
C ALA A 37 1.08 3.54 13.14
N PHE A 38 1.80 4.38 13.89
CA PHE A 38 1.24 5.14 15.01
C PHE A 38 0.20 6.16 14.55
N GLY A 39 0.47 6.87 13.46
CA GLY A 39 -0.49 7.80 12.86
C GLY A 39 -1.80 7.11 12.48
N MET A 40 -1.74 5.92 11.89
CA MET A 40 -2.94 5.13 11.59
C MET A 40 -3.69 4.70 12.85
N LYS A 41 -2.97 4.31 13.92
CA LYS A 41 -3.56 3.93 15.22
C LYS A 41 -4.29 5.10 15.87
N VAL A 42 -3.66 6.27 15.94
CA VAL A 42 -4.20 7.46 16.64
C VAL A 42 -5.35 8.09 15.85
N SER A 43 -5.22 8.16 14.53
CA SER A 43 -6.21 8.84 13.68
C SER A 43 -7.43 7.99 13.33
N GLY A 44 -7.35 6.66 13.48
CA GLY A 44 -8.38 5.73 13.01
C GLY A 44 -8.44 5.56 11.49
N PHE A 45 -7.59 6.26 10.74
CA PHE A 45 -7.45 6.07 9.30
C PHE A 45 -6.45 4.94 9.04
N HIS A 46 -6.97 3.75 8.75
CA HIS A 46 -6.15 2.53 8.58
C HIS A 46 -5.72 2.29 7.13
N ARG A 47 -5.51 3.36 6.35
CA ARG A 47 -5.01 3.26 4.98
C ARG A 47 -3.88 4.24 4.78
N TRP A 48 -2.85 3.81 4.09
CA TRP A 48 -1.75 4.66 3.65
C TRP A 48 -1.38 4.29 2.22
N GLY A 49 -0.68 5.18 1.54
CA GLY A 49 -0.26 4.97 0.16
C GLY A 49 0.34 6.23 -0.41
N PHE A 50 0.60 6.21 -1.70
CA PHE A 50 1.17 7.34 -2.41
C PHE A 50 0.08 8.08 -3.17
N VAL A 51 0.02 9.41 -3.00
CA VAL A 51 -0.75 10.28 -3.88
C VAL A 51 0.16 10.68 -5.03
N ILE A 52 -0.15 10.22 -6.24
CA ILE A 52 0.69 10.46 -7.42
C ILE A 52 -0.10 11.27 -8.43
N TYR A 53 0.40 12.47 -8.69
CA TYR A 53 -0.15 13.33 -9.73
C TYR A 53 0.43 12.93 -11.08
N ARG A 54 -0.45 12.49 -11.98
CA ARG A 54 -0.10 12.17 -13.37
C ARG A 54 0.13 13.46 -14.15
N THR A 55 1.37 13.81 -14.42
CA THR A 55 1.73 15.05 -15.14
C THR A 55 2.20 14.83 -16.57
N THR A 56 2.71 13.63 -16.90
CA THR A 56 3.43 13.39 -18.18
C THR A 56 3.05 12.12 -18.94
N TYR A 57 2.37 11.16 -18.32
CA TYR A 57 1.94 9.95 -19.03
C TYR A 57 0.65 10.26 -19.81
N ASN A 58 0.71 10.53 -21.11
CA ASN A 58 -0.51 10.58 -21.94
C ASN A 58 -1.06 9.18 -22.28
N ASP A 59 -0.34 8.12 -21.89
CA ASP A 59 -0.68 6.72 -22.17
C ASP A 59 -1.06 5.98 -20.88
N ASP A 60 -2.30 5.47 -20.85
CA ASP A 60 -2.84 4.71 -19.72
C ASP A 60 -2.09 3.38 -19.50
N ALA A 61 -1.58 2.74 -20.56
CA ALA A 61 -0.82 1.50 -20.43
C ALA A 61 0.53 1.73 -19.75
N MET A 62 1.18 2.88 -20.01
CA MET A 62 2.41 3.25 -19.31
C MET A 62 2.15 3.61 -17.84
N TRP A 63 1.03 4.29 -17.58
CA TRP A 63 0.59 4.60 -16.22
C TRP A 63 0.34 3.33 -15.40
N GLU A 64 -0.37 2.35 -15.96
CA GLU A 64 -0.60 1.06 -15.28
C GLU A 64 0.70 0.30 -14.98
N ARG A 65 1.64 0.28 -15.94
CA ARG A 65 2.97 -0.32 -15.70
C ARG A 65 3.73 0.41 -14.60
N TYR A 66 3.67 1.73 -14.57
CA TYR A 66 4.29 2.53 -13.51
C TYR A 66 3.69 2.19 -12.14
N LEU A 67 2.36 2.13 -12.02
CA LEU A 67 1.69 1.75 -10.77
C LEU A 67 2.05 0.34 -10.32
N GLN A 68 2.23 -0.61 -11.24
CA GLN A 68 2.70 -1.95 -10.92
C GLN A 68 4.12 -1.94 -10.35
N VAL A 69 5.06 -1.23 -11.00
CA VAL A 69 6.45 -1.11 -10.53
C VAL A 69 6.50 -0.41 -9.17
N LEU A 70 5.75 0.68 -9.00
CA LEU A 70 5.66 1.39 -7.73
C LEU A 70 5.20 0.47 -6.59
N LYS A 71 4.14 -0.32 -6.81
CA LYS A 71 3.63 -1.25 -5.79
C LYS A 71 4.69 -2.28 -5.41
N LEU A 72 5.39 -2.86 -6.38
CA LEU A 72 6.48 -3.80 -6.14
C LEU A 72 7.62 -3.15 -5.35
N SER A 73 8.07 -1.96 -5.76
CA SER A 73 9.12 -1.23 -5.04
C SER A 73 8.72 -0.85 -3.61
N ALA A 74 7.45 -0.51 -3.40
CA ALA A 74 6.93 -0.25 -2.06
C ALA A 74 6.95 -1.52 -1.20
N GLN A 75 6.54 -2.66 -1.76
CA GLN A 75 6.62 -3.96 -1.07
C GLN A 75 8.06 -4.33 -0.71
N ASP A 76 9.01 -4.19 -1.64
CA ASP A 76 10.43 -4.44 -1.38
C ASP A 76 10.97 -3.55 -0.26
N CYS A 77 10.57 -2.27 -0.24
CA CYS A 77 10.91 -1.35 0.82
C CYS A 77 10.35 -1.80 2.17
N LEU A 78 9.07 -2.18 2.22
CA LEU A 78 8.43 -2.70 3.43
C LEU A 78 9.16 -3.93 3.97
N VAL A 79 9.47 -4.90 3.10
CA VAL A 79 10.22 -6.11 3.50
C VAL A 79 11.61 -5.74 4.02
N SER A 80 12.35 -4.86 3.34
CA SER A 80 13.70 -4.48 3.74
C SER A 80 13.73 -3.75 5.09
N LEU A 81 12.65 -3.05 5.43
CA LEU A 81 12.51 -2.30 6.67
C LEU A 81 11.78 -3.08 7.76
N GLY A 82 11.26 -4.28 7.49
CA GLY A 82 10.43 -5.04 8.44
C GLY A 82 9.01 -4.48 8.63
N GLY A 83 8.56 -3.59 7.75
CA GLY A 83 7.22 -3.02 7.74
C GLY A 83 6.15 -3.91 7.10
N ASP A 84 6.55 -4.93 6.33
CA ASP A 84 5.67 -5.91 5.67
C ASP A 84 4.79 -6.67 6.66
N VAL A 85 5.27 -6.88 7.89
CA VAL A 85 4.54 -7.58 8.96
C VAL A 85 3.25 -6.89 9.41
N LEU A 86 3.08 -5.60 9.10
CA LEU A 86 1.96 -4.78 9.54
C LEU A 86 1.44 -3.84 8.46
N LEU A 87 2.31 -3.08 7.80
CA LEU A 87 1.91 -1.94 6.97
C LEU A 87 1.42 -2.37 5.58
N GLU A 88 1.90 -3.48 5.04
CA GLU A 88 1.50 -3.92 3.70
C GLU A 88 -0.03 -4.10 3.58
N GLN A 89 -0.67 -4.59 4.65
CA GLN A 89 -2.12 -4.82 4.70
C GLN A 89 -2.97 -3.56 4.57
N TYR A 90 -2.38 -2.40 4.86
CA TYR A 90 -3.03 -1.10 4.86
C TYR A 90 -2.64 -0.24 3.65
N MET A 91 -1.81 -0.77 2.74
CA MET A 91 -1.31 -0.03 1.59
C MET A 91 -2.36 0.03 0.47
N ASP A 92 -2.71 1.25 0.04
CA ASP A 92 -3.61 1.52 -1.08
C ASP A 92 -2.95 2.49 -2.07
N CYS A 93 -2.43 1.94 -3.17
CA CYS A 93 -1.86 2.71 -4.28
C CYS A 93 -2.82 2.77 -5.49
N THR A 94 -4.12 2.50 -5.30
CA THR A 94 -5.05 2.24 -6.43
C THR A 94 -5.93 3.42 -6.84
N ARG A 95 -5.86 4.57 -6.16
CA ARG A 95 -6.76 5.68 -6.47
C ARG A 95 -6.01 6.90 -7.01
N PRO A 96 -6.18 7.26 -8.29
CA PRO A 96 -6.13 8.67 -8.66
C PRO A 96 -7.18 9.40 -7.83
N PHE A 97 -6.84 10.59 -7.35
CA PHE A 97 -7.79 11.50 -6.70
C PHE A 97 -8.97 11.72 -7.66
N GLU A 98 -10.12 11.09 -7.41
CA GLU A 98 -11.33 11.48 -8.13
C GLU A 98 -11.62 12.92 -7.69
N PRO A 99 -11.62 13.90 -8.62
CA PRO A 99 -12.02 15.25 -8.25
C PRO A 99 -13.45 15.15 -7.74
N VAL A 100 -13.66 15.60 -6.51
CA VAL A 100 -15.00 15.75 -5.93
C VAL A 100 -15.83 16.51 -6.97
N PRO A 101 -16.95 15.97 -7.49
CA PRO A 101 -17.73 16.68 -8.48
C PRO A 101 -18.20 17.99 -7.83
N SER A 102 -17.78 19.11 -8.41
CA SER A 102 -18.24 20.43 -8.01
C SER A 102 -19.75 20.47 -8.20
N THR A 103 -20.51 20.28 -7.12
CA THR A 103 -21.91 20.68 -7.06
C THR A 103 -21.96 22.20 -7.18
N PHE A 104 -22.26 22.67 -8.39
CA PHE A 104 -22.85 23.98 -8.63
C PHE A 104 -24.38 23.88 -8.52
#